data_AF-T1F395-F1
#
_entry.id   AF-T1F395-F1
#
_cell.length_a   1.000
_cell.length_b   1.000
_cell.length_c   1.000
_cell.angle_alpha   90.00
_cell.angle_beta   90.00
_cell.angle_gamma   90.00
#
_symmetry.space_group_name_H-M   'P 1'
#
loop_
_entity.id
_entity.type
_entity.pdbx_description
1 polymer ?
#
loop_
_entity_poly.entity_id
_entity_poly.type
_entity_poly.pdbx_seq_one_letter_code
_entity_poly.pdbx_strand_id
1 'polypeptide(L)'
;MASSNSCISRIFSPDIPKPRAPYSQAVVANQTVYVSGLVGLDPKSEKLADGGIEGETNQALINLGHVLTAAGTDYGNVVKVTILLKDIKDWPTVNNIYAKYFIPDRLPARCAYEVSNLPLQAKIEIEATALTGKVVEVPQLQREMK
;
A
#
# COMPACT_ATOMS: atom_id res chain seq x y z
N MET A 1 28.84 -18.15 4.00
CA MET A 1 27.96 -16.97 3.81
C MET A 1 27.28 -17.15 2.47
N ALA A 2 25.98 -17.45 2.45
CA ALA A 2 25.28 -17.68 1.18
C ALA A 2 25.19 -16.36 0.42
N SER A 3 25.88 -16.27 -0.73
CA SER A 3 25.62 -15.25 -1.73
C SER A 3 24.24 -15.54 -2.34
N SER A 4 23.18 -15.08 -1.67
CA SER A 4 21.83 -15.31 -2.13
C SER A 4 21.52 -14.37 -3.30
N ASN A 5 21.85 -14.82 -4.51
CA ASN A 5 21.35 -14.32 -5.79
C ASN A 5 19.82 -14.49 -5.94
N SER A 6 19.06 -14.52 -4.85
CA SER A 6 17.60 -14.62 -4.93
C SER A 6 17.06 -13.27 -5.38
N CYS A 7 16.67 -13.20 -6.65
CA CYS A 7 15.97 -12.07 -7.21
C CYS A 7 14.55 -11.95 -6.67
N ILE A 8 14.06 -12.89 -5.85
CA ILE A 8 12.70 -12.90 -5.31
C ILE A 8 12.70 -13.23 -3.81
N SER A 9 12.00 -12.43 -3.01
CA SER A 9 11.76 -12.65 -1.58
C SER A 9 10.28 -12.49 -1.25
N ARG A 10 9.73 -13.38 -0.43
CA ARG A 10 8.35 -13.28 0.08
C ARG A 10 8.36 -12.57 1.43
N ILE A 11 7.54 -11.54 1.57
CA ILE A 11 7.51 -10.71 2.77
C ILE A 11 6.28 -11.07 3.59
N PHE A 12 6.51 -11.26 4.89
CA PHE A 12 5.50 -11.44 5.91
C PHE A 12 5.89 -10.58 7.11
N SER A 13 5.17 -9.48 7.30
CA SER A 13 5.26 -8.66 8.50
C SER A 13 4.65 -9.42 9.69
N PRO A 14 5.32 -9.45 10.85
CA PRO A 14 4.78 -10.03 12.06
C PRO A 14 3.67 -9.17 12.70
N ASP A 15 3.53 -7.91 12.28
CA ASP A 15 2.62 -6.94 12.89
C ASP A 15 1.19 -6.99 12.32
N ILE A 16 0.98 -7.75 11.25
CA ILE A 16 -0.34 -7.94 10.62
C ILE A 16 -0.63 -9.44 10.42
N PRO A 17 -1.92 -9.85 10.39
CA PRO A 17 -2.27 -11.26 10.29
C PRO A 17 -1.71 -11.91 9.02
N LYS A 18 -1.33 -13.19 9.14
CA LYS A 18 -0.91 -13.96 7.98
C LYS A 18 -2.09 -14.17 7.03
N PRO A 19 -1.88 -14.11 5.70
CA PRO A 19 -2.89 -14.45 4.73
C PRO A 19 -3.53 -15.81 5.00
N ARG A 20 -4.87 -15.86 5.01
CA ARG A 20 -5.65 -17.12 5.11
C ARG A 20 -5.95 -17.73 3.73
N ALA A 21 -5.46 -17.10 2.66
CA ALA A 21 -5.58 -17.51 1.27
C ALA A 21 -4.18 -17.63 0.63
N PRO A 22 -4.04 -18.24 -0.56
CA PRO A 22 -2.75 -18.60 -1.15
C PRO A 22 -1.99 -17.41 -1.78
N TYR A 23 -1.62 -16.43 -0.96
CA TYR A 23 -0.83 -15.26 -1.37
C TYR A 23 0.16 -14.83 -0.27
N SER A 24 1.16 -14.02 -0.64
CA SER A 24 2.10 -13.38 0.30
C SER A 24 1.66 -11.94 0.57
N GLN A 25 1.97 -11.35 1.73
CA GLN A 25 1.60 -9.96 2.00
C GLN A 25 2.31 -9.01 1.02
N ALA A 26 3.57 -9.29 0.71
CA ALA A 26 4.25 -8.72 -0.45
C ALA A 26 5.27 -9.71 -1.04
N VAL A 27 5.72 -9.41 -2.25
CA VAL A 27 6.86 -10.05 -2.89
C VAL A 27 7.84 -8.97 -3.33
N VAL A 28 9.10 -9.09 -2.95
CA VAL A 28 10.18 -8.27 -3.50
C VAL A 28 10.78 -9.03 -4.68
N ALA A 29 10.74 -8.44 -5.87
CA ALA A 29 11.47 -8.92 -7.04
C ALA A 29 12.53 -7.89 -7.43
N ASN A 30 13.82 -8.25 -7.33
CA ASN A 30 14.96 -7.34 -7.37
C ASN A 30 14.80 -6.19 -6.37
N GLN A 31 14.54 -4.97 -6.86
CA GLN A 31 14.32 -3.78 -6.04
C GLN A 31 12.85 -3.36 -6.01
N THR A 32 11.95 -4.10 -6.66
CA THR A 32 10.52 -3.76 -6.71
C THR A 32 9.74 -4.56 -5.69
N VAL A 33 8.99 -3.88 -4.85
CA VAL A 33 8.07 -4.47 -3.88
C VAL A 33 6.67 -4.45 -4.46
N TYR A 34 6.07 -5.62 -4.63
CA TYR A 34 4.67 -5.78 -4.98
C TYR A 34 3.88 -6.12 -3.72
N VAL A 35 3.14 -5.15 -3.20
CA VAL A 35 2.28 -5.32 -2.02
C VAL A 35 0.91 -5.78 -2.49
N SER A 36 0.43 -6.88 -1.91
CA SER A 36 -0.93 -7.40 -2.15
C SER A 36 -1.99 -6.39 -1.71
N GLY A 37 -3.24 -6.59 -2.12
CA GLY A 37 -4.36 -5.81 -1.61
C GLY A 37 -4.52 -5.95 -0.09
N LEU A 38 -4.54 -4.82 0.59
CA LEU A 38 -4.72 -4.71 2.03
C LEU A 38 -6.07 -4.08 2.32
N VAL A 39 -6.94 -4.84 2.96
CA VAL A 39 -8.15 -4.33 3.61
C VAL A 39 -7.81 -3.78 4.99
N GLY A 40 -8.73 -3.00 5.56
CA GLY A 40 -8.59 -2.38 6.87
C GLY A 40 -8.75 -3.33 8.05
N LEU A 41 -8.02 -4.46 8.06
CA LEU A 41 -8.07 -5.46 9.12
C LEU A 41 -7.23 -5.03 10.33
N ASP A 42 -7.83 -4.93 11.51
CA ASP A 42 -7.11 -4.69 12.76
C ASP A 42 -6.33 -5.95 13.19
N PRO A 43 -5.01 -5.87 13.40
CA PRO A 43 -4.19 -7.05 13.71
C PRO A 43 -4.49 -7.74 15.04
N LYS A 44 -5.11 -7.04 16.00
CA LYS A 44 -5.39 -7.59 17.34
C LYS A 44 -6.69 -8.39 17.33
N SER A 45 -7.70 -7.88 16.67
CA SER A 45 -9.05 -8.46 16.61
C SER A 45 -9.24 -9.38 15.40
N GLU A 46 -8.40 -9.23 14.37
CA GLU A 46 -8.54 -9.88 13.06
C GLU A 46 -9.91 -9.63 12.41
N LYS A 47 -10.48 -8.43 12.65
CA LYS A 47 -11.72 -7.94 12.05
C LYS A 47 -11.46 -6.62 11.32
N LEU A 48 -12.39 -6.22 10.45
CA LEU A 48 -12.35 -4.88 9.86
C LEU A 48 -12.42 -3.84 10.98
N ALA A 49 -11.58 -2.80 10.89
CA ALA A 49 -11.50 -1.74 11.87
C ALA A 49 -12.84 -1.00 11.98
N ASP A 50 -13.22 -0.65 13.22
CA ASP A 50 -14.43 0.11 13.50
C ASP A 50 -14.38 1.53 12.93
N GLY A 51 -15.53 2.17 12.73
CA GLY A 51 -15.63 3.52 12.18
C GLY A 51 -15.87 3.58 10.67
N GLY A 52 -16.17 2.44 10.04
CA GLY A 52 -16.49 2.37 8.62
C GLY A 52 -15.31 2.75 7.74
N ILE A 53 -15.56 3.55 6.70
CA ILE A 53 -14.52 3.88 5.72
C ILE A 53 -13.31 4.56 6.36
N GLU A 54 -13.50 5.41 7.37
CA GLU A 54 -12.41 6.12 8.03
C GLU A 54 -11.49 5.16 8.78
N GLY A 55 -12.08 4.25 9.55
CA GLY A 55 -11.35 3.22 10.28
C GLY A 55 -10.62 2.27 9.35
N GLU A 56 -11.34 1.73 8.36
CA GLU A 56 -10.77 0.78 7.41
C GLU A 56 -9.66 1.41 6.55
N THR A 57 -9.81 2.67 6.13
CA THR A 57 -8.77 3.37 5.35
C THR A 57 -7.50 3.59 6.17
N ASN A 58 -7.64 4.05 7.42
CA ASN A 58 -6.49 4.21 8.31
C ASN A 58 -5.80 2.88 8.55
N GLN A 59 -6.58 1.84 8.87
CA GLN A 59 -6.00 0.53 9.16
C GLN A 59 -5.33 -0.10 7.94
N ALA A 60 -5.91 0.04 6.74
CA ALA A 60 -5.30 -0.46 5.50
C ALA A 60 -3.95 0.23 5.22
N LEU A 61 -3.86 1.54 5.45
CA LEU A 61 -2.62 2.29 5.29
C LEU A 61 -1.59 1.95 6.37
N ILE A 62 -2.00 1.80 7.64
CA ILE A 62 -1.11 1.32 8.72
C ILE A 62 -0.55 -0.07 8.38
N ASN A 63 -1.41 -0.99 7.91
CA ASN A 63 -1.00 -2.31 7.46
C ASN A 63 -0.02 -2.24 6.29
N LEU A 64 -0.22 -1.31 5.35
CA LEU A 64 0.74 -1.04 4.28
C LEU A 64 2.11 -0.65 4.86
N GLY A 65 2.15 0.26 5.83
CA GLY A 65 3.38 0.63 6.53
C GLY A 65 4.12 -0.55 7.18
N HIS A 66 3.38 -1.46 7.82
CA HIS A 66 3.94 -2.68 8.41
C HIS A 66 4.56 -3.61 7.35
N VAL A 67 3.91 -3.75 6.19
CA VAL A 67 4.43 -4.56 5.07
C VAL A 67 5.66 -3.91 4.43
N LEU A 68 5.63 -2.59 4.21
CA LEU A 68 6.75 -1.83 3.68
C LEU A 68 7.97 -1.94 4.60
N THR A 69 7.77 -1.79 5.91
CA THR A 69 8.84 -1.91 6.92
C THR A 69 9.46 -3.31 6.90
N ALA A 70 8.63 -4.37 6.84
CA ALA A 70 9.10 -5.73 6.73
C ALA A 70 9.85 -6.01 5.40
N ALA A 71 9.57 -5.24 4.35
CA ALA A 71 10.29 -5.27 3.08
C ALA A 71 11.56 -4.39 3.08
N GLY A 72 11.89 -3.71 4.19
CA GLY A 72 13.05 -2.82 4.29
C GLY A 72 12.87 -1.49 3.54
N THR A 73 11.65 -1.00 3.44
CA THR A 73 11.29 0.26 2.77
C THR A 73 10.21 1.02 3.54
N ASP A 74 9.72 2.14 3.00
CA ASP A 74 8.72 3.00 3.64
C ASP A 74 7.78 3.66 2.61
N TYR A 75 6.87 4.53 3.08
CA TYR A 75 5.90 5.24 2.25
C TYR A 75 6.55 6.17 1.20
N GLY A 76 7.75 6.70 1.48
CA GLY A 76 8.47 7.59 0.56
C GLY A 76 8.98 6.88 -0.68
N ASN A 77 9.02 5.55 -0.63
CA ASN A 77 9.45 4.69 -1.73
C ASN A 77 8.28 4.04 -2.50
N VAL A 78 7.03 4.36 -2.15
CA VAL A 78 5.85 3.89 -2.87
C VAL A 78 5.71 4.68 -4.17
N VAL A 79 5.67 3.98 -5.31
CA VAL A 79 5.64 4.61 -6.64
C VAL A 79 4.28 4.53 -7.32
N LYS A 80 3.45 3.53 -6.95
CA LYS A 80 2.10 3.35 -7.48
C LYS A 80 1.18 2.79 -6.40
N VAL A 81 -0.04 3.31 -6.33
CA VAL A 81 -1.12 2.77 -5.50
C VAL A 81 -2.37 2.53 -6.35
N THR A 82 -3.09 1.44 -6.08
CA THR A 82 -4.47 1.25 -6.56
C THR A 82 -5.39 1.22 -5.36
N ILE A 83 -6.45 2.04 -5.38
CA ILE A 83 -7.47 2.09 -4.32
C ILE A 83 -8.77 1.54 -4.89
N LEU A 84 -9.26 0.45 -4.30
CA LEU A 84 -10.54 -0.17 -4.66
C LEU A 84 -11.56 0.23 -3.59
N LEU A 85 -12.68 0.84 -4.01
CA LEU A 85 -13.73 1.31 -3.10
C LEU A 85 -15.00 0.51 -3.26
N LYS A 86 -15.73 0.27 -2.16
CA LYS A 86 -17.05 -0.36 -2.22
C LYS A 86 -18.16 0.63 -2.65
N ASP A 87 -17.98 1.91 -2.35
CA ASP A 87 -18.84 3.04 -2.74
C ASP A 87 -17.94 4.24 -3.09
N ILE A 88 -18.02 4.77 -4.31
CA ILE A 88 -17.20 5.90 -4.77
C ILE A 88 -17.48 7.19 -4.00
N LYS A 89 -18.63 7.31 -3.31
CA LYS A 89 -18.97 8.49 -2.50
C LYS A 89 -18.02 8.69 -1.33
N ASP A 90 -17.34 7.64 -0.91
CA ASP A 90 -16.32 7.66 0.15
C ASP A 90 -15.00 8.34 -0.30
N TRP A 91 -14.85 8.63 -1.59
CA TRP A 91 -13.65 9.22 -2.20
C TRP A 91 -13.07 10.45 -1.47
N PRO A 92 -13.87 11.48 -1.08
CA PRO A 92 -13.33 12.64 -0.39
C PRO A 92 -12.71 12.28 0.97
N THR A 93 -13.37 11.43 1.74
CA THR A 93 -12.92 10.97 3.05
C THR A 93 -11.62 10.17 2.93
N VAL A 94 -11.56 9.25 1.96
CA VAL A 94 -10.38 8.44 1.69
C VAL A 94 -9.19 9.31 1.30
N ASN A 95 -9.38 10.33 0.45
CA ASN A 95 -8.30 11.23 0.05
C ASN A 95 -7.71 12.01 1.23
N ASN A 96 -8.58 12.51 2.13
CA ASN A 96 -8.15 13.26 3.30
C ASN A 96 -7.30 12.42 4.25
N ILE A 97 -7.62 11.13 4.39
CA ILE A 97 -6.82 10.20 5.21
C ILE A 97 -5.54 9.82 4.48
N TYR A 98 -5.66 9.38 3.22
CA TYR A 98 -4.55 8.94 2.38
C TYR A 98 -3.41 9.97 2.33
N ALA A 99 -3.72 11.24 2.13
CA ALA A 99 -2.72 12.30 2.02
C ALA A 99 -1.83 12.46 3.27
N LYS A 100 -2.28 11.99 4.45
CA LYS A 100 -1.51 12.07 5.70
C LYS A 100 -0.37 11.06 5.77
N TYR A 101 -0.41 10.00 4.96
CA TYR A 101 0.59 8.92 4.98
C TYR A 101 1.71 9.14 3.96
N PHE A 102 1.54 10.06 3.01
CA PHE A 102 2.50 10.33 1.95
C PHE A 102 3.05 11.75 2.05
N ILE A 103 4.26 11.94 1.51
CA ILE A 103 4.90 13.25 1.45
C ILE A 103 4.19 14.08 0.35
N PRO A 104 3.67 15.30 0.64
CA PRO A 104 2.83 16.06 -0.28
C PRO A 104 3.40 16.27 -1.70
N ASP A 105 4.71 16.47 -1.82
CA ASP A 105 5.38 16.73 -3.10
C ASP A 105 5.95 15.46 -3.77
N ARG A 106 5.72 14.29 -3.18
CA ARG A 106 6.22 12.97 -3.63
C ARG A 106 5.13 11.92 -3.60
N LEU A 107 3.96 12.26 -4.12
CA LEU A 107 2.82 11.34 -4.13
C LEU A 107 3.03 10.21 -5.14
N PRO A 108 2.64 8.97 -4.81
CA PRO A 108 2.63 7.87 -5.78
C PRO A 108 1.71 8.16 -6.96
N ALA A 109 2.02 7.59 -8.12
CA ALA A 109 1.01 7.46 -9.16
C ALA A 109 -0.20 6.70 -8.60
N ARG A 110 -1.42 6.99 -9.06
CA ARG A 110 -2.62 6.42 -8.44
C ARG A 110 -3.73 6.12 -9.45
N CYS A 111 -4.38 4.97 -9.24
CA CYS A 111 -5.68 4.66 -9.82
C CYS A 111 -6.66 4.43 -8.69
N ALA A 112 -7.92 4.83 -8.88
CA ALA A 112 -8.95 4.52 -7.93
C ALA A 112 -10.33 4.47 -8.57
N TYR A 113 -11.14 3.52 -8.13
CA TYR A 113 -12.43 3.24 -8.71
C TYR A 113 -13.27 2.41 -7.74
N GLU A 114 -14.59 2.44 -7.95
CA GLU A 114 -15.51 1.58 -7.23
C GLU A 114 -15.53 0.17 -7.85
N VAL A 115 -15.68 -0.84 -7.00
CA VAL A 115 -15.83 -2.24 -7.38
C VAL A 115 -17.11 -2.84 -6.81
N SER A 116 -17.58 -3.93 -7.42
CA SER A 116 -18.84 -4.58 -7.03
C SER A 116 -18.80 -5.10 -5.60
N ASN A 117 -17.69 -5.73 -5.18
CA ASN A 117 -17.48 -6.15 -3.80
C ASN A 117 -15.99 -6.35 -3.48
N LEU A 118 -15.67 -6.37 -2.19
CA LEU A 118 -14.33 -6.61 -1.65
C LEU A 118 -14.35 -7.82 -0.70
N PRO A 119 -13.20 -8.49 -0.48
CA PRO A 119 -13.07 -9.53 0.53
C PRO A 119 -13.56 -9.05 1.91
N LEU A 120 -14.18 -9.96 2.68
CA LEU A 120 -14.72 -9.68 4.01
C LEU A 120 -15.81 -8.58 4.06
N GLN A 121 -16.37 -8.19 2.90
CA GLN A 121 -17.27 -7.03 2.78
C GLN A 121 -16.61 -5.71 3.20
N ALA A 122 -15.29 -5.60 3.01
CA ALA A 122 -14.55 -4.38 3.26
C ALA A 122 -15.10 -3.21 2.43
N LYS A 123 -14.90 -1.99 2.93
CA LYS A 123 -15.22 -0.74 2.25
C LYS A 123 -14.10 -0.27 1.33
N ILE A 124 -12.86 -0.68 1.63
CA ILE A 124 -11.67 -0.28 0.89
C ILE A 124 -10.63 -1.40 0.88
N GLU A 125 -9.92 -1.50 -0.24
CA GLU A 125 -8.72 -2.31 -0.39
C GLU A 125 -7.64 -1.48 -1.10
N ILE A 126 -6.41 -1.53 -0.59
CA ILE A 126 -5.28 -0.76 -1.10
C ILE A 126 -4.14 -1.72 -1.46
N GLU A 127 -3.72 -1.72 -2.72
CA GLU A 127 -2.48 -2.37 -3.16
C GLU A 127 -1.44 -1.31 -3.53
N ALA A 128 -0.16 -1.67 -3.47
CA ALA A 128 0.93 -0.74 -3.75
C ALA A 128 2.11 -1.42 -4.44
N THR A 129 2.81 -0.64 -5.26
CA THR A 129 4.16 -0.95 -5.73
C THR A 129 5.13 0.04 -5.10
N ALA A 130 6.22 -0.46 -4.53
CA ALA A 130 7.27 0.34 -3.93
C ALA A 130 8.66 -0.13 -4.37
N LEU A 131 9.70 0.60 -3.96
CA LEU A 131 11.09 0.25 -4.24
C LEU A 131 11.88 0.03 -2.94
N THR A 132 12.79 -0.94 -2.91
CA THR A 132 13.79 -1.08 -1.82
C THR A 132 15.07 -0.29 -2.10
N GLY A 133 15.26 0.13 -3.36
CA GLY A 133 16.37 0.97 -3.79
C GLY A 133 16.17 2.46 -3.48
N LYS A 134 17.22 3.26 -3.68
CA LYS A 134 17.15 4.72 -3.54
C LYS A 134 16.27 5.33 -4.64
N VAL A 135 15.18 5.98 -4.26
CA VAL A 135 14.39 6.83 -5.16
C VAL A 135 15.08 8.18 -5.29
N VAL A 136 15.39 8.59 -6.52
CA VAL A 136 15.97 9.90 -6.81
C VAL A 136 14.99 10.70 -7.64
N GLU A 137 14.77 11.96 -7.26
CA GLU A 137 14.05 12.90 -8.11
C GLU A 137 14.93 13.21 -9.32
N VAL A 138 14.38 12.99 -10.51
CA VAL A 138 15.02 13.46 -11.74
C VAL A 138 14.75 14.97 -11.80
N PRO A 139 15.78 15.83 -11.91
CA PRO A 139 15.58 17.27 -12.06
C PRO A 139 14.57 17.50 -13.18
N GLN A 140 13.50 18.24 -12.88
CA GLN A 140 12.52 18.60 -13.91
C GLN A 140 13.27 19.25 -15.07
N LEU A 141 13.11 18.70 -16.27
CA LEU A 141 13.47 19.42 -17.49
C LEU A 141 12.67 20.72 -17.46
N GLN A 142 13.34 21.84 -17.13
CA GLN A 142 12.77 23.17 -17.29
C GLN A 142 12.40 23.30 -18.76
N ARG A 143 11.13 23.04 -19.09
CA ARG A 143 10.59 23.47 -20.37
C ARG A 143 10.48 24.97 -20.24
N GLU A 144 11.49 25.68 -20.73
CA GLU A 144 11.40 27.10 -21.00
C GLU A 144 10.15 27.32 -21.85
N MET A 145 9.10 27.86 -21.23
CA MET A 145 7.95 28.37 -21.97
C MET A 145 8.44 29.66 -22.64
N LYS A 146 8.73 29.57 -23.94
CA LYS A 146 8.78 30.73 -24.82
C LYS A 146 7.37 31.17 -25.17
#